data_AF-A0A0M3UGV1-F1
#
_entry.id   AF-A0A0M3UGV1-F1
#
_cell.length_a   1.000
_cell.length_b   1.000
_cell.length_c   1.000
_cell.angle_alpha   90.00
_cell.angle_beta   90.00
_cell.angle_gamma   90.00
#
_symmetry.space_group_name_H-M   'P 1'
#
loop_
_entity.id
_entity.type
_entity.pdbx_description
1 polymer ?
#
loop_
_entity_poly.entity_id
_entity_poly.type
_entity_poly.pdbx_seq_one_letter_code
_entity_poly.pdbx_strand_id
1 'polypeptide(L)'
;MSEHYEDQMSLTEYSASVNTATLYTPSRASSVSATRRRPKTQKELYAEAEARAKSLKEKLLARRVKNRDRLIEDLYRELGVEAIDGDLDEADRLSELRSLLGEQLGSGARGLR
;
A
#
# COMPACT_ATOMS: atom_id res chain seq x y z
N MET A 1 16.28 37.42 -18.58
CA MET A 1 16.77 36.11 -19.07
C MET A 1 15.66 35.11 -18.75
N SER A 2 14.64 35.08 -19.60
CA SER A 2 13.46 34.22 -19.46
C SER A 2 13.62 33.09 -20.46
N GLU A 3 13.62 31.84 -20.00
CA GLU A 3 13.52 30.70 -20.91
C GLU A 3 12.08 30.21 -20.99
N HIS A 4 11.69 30.01 -22.24
CA HIS A 4 10.35 29.91 -22.78
C HIS A 4 9.76 28.51 -22.56
N TYR A 5 8.52 28.43 -22.06
CA TYR A 5 7.65 27.26 -22.21
C TYR A 5 6.51 27.65 -23.15
N GLU A 6 6.73 27.48 -24.45
CA GLU A 6 5.69 27.51 -25.48
C GLU A 6 6.16 26.50 -26.54
N ASP A 7 5.50 25.35 -26.62
CA ASP A 7 5.23 24.81 -27.95
C ASP A 7 3.82 24.24 -27.96
N GLN A 8 2.93 25.09 -28.44
CA GLN A 8 1.58 24.79 -28.84
C GLN A 8 1.66 24.08 -30.20
N MET A 9 1.21 22.84 -30.28
CA MET A 9 0.73 22.25 -31.54
C MET A 9 -0.61 21.58 -31.21
N SER A 10 -1.70 22.35 -31.19
CA SER A 10 -2.48 22.74 -32.36
C SER A 10 -3.03 21.52 -33.12
N LEU A 11 -4.31 21.28 -32.85
CA LEU A 11 -5.29 20.55 -33.64
C LEU A 11 -4.97 20.54 -35.16
N THR A 12 -4.98 19.37 -35.79
CA THR A 12 -5.30 19.27 -37.23
C THR A 12 -6.24 18.09 -37.42
N GLU A 13 -7.47 18.43 -37.80
CA GLU A 13 -8.50 17.51 -38.27
C GLU A 13 -8.16 16.98 -39.69
N TYR A 14 -8.96 16.00 -40.14
CA TYR A 14 -9.01 15.35 -41.47
C TYR A 14 -7.99 14.21 -41.72
N SER A 15 -8.33 13.00 -42.23
CA SER A 15 -9.60 12.40 -42.63
C SER A 15 -9.40 10.93 -43.07
N ALA A 16 -10.43 10.12 -42.84
CA ALA A 16 -10.97 9.05 -43.72
C ALA A 16 -10.21 7.74 -44.00
N SER A 17 -10.94 6.64 -43.73
CA SER A 17 -10.93 5.30 -44.34
C SER A 17 -9.75 4.37 -43.97
N VAL A 18 -9.95 3.12 -43.55
CA VAL A 18 -10.68 2.04 -44.24
C VAL A 18 -11.36 1.09 -43.24
N ASN A 19 -12.66 0.88 -43.40
CA ASN A 19 -13.38 -0.23 -42.79
C ASN A 19 -13.04 -1.53 -43.53
N THR A 20 -12.18 -2.38 -42.98
CA THR A 20 -12.10 -3.78 -43.43
C THR A 20 -13.17 -4.59 -42.70
N ALA A 21 -14.33 -4.71 -43.36
CA ALA A 21 -15.37 -5.65 -42.99
C ALA A 21 -14.80 -7.07 -43.05
N THR A 22 -14.47 -7.63 -41.88
CA THR A 22 -14.08 -9.04 -41.77
C THR A 22 -15.36 -9.87 -41.86
N LEU A 23 -15.50 -10.64 -42.94
CA LEU A 23 -16.64 -11.50 -43.23
C LEU A 23 -16.82 -12.54 -42.10
N TYR A 24 -17.95 -12.45 -41.42
CA TYR A 24 -18.38 -13.30 -40.32
C TYR A 24 -18.90 -14.65 -40.82
N THR A 25 -18.34 -15.75 -40.33
CA THR A 25 -18.92 -17.09 -40.38
C THR A 25 -19.89 -17.24 -39.20
N PRO A 26 -21.19 -17.56 -39.38
CA PRO A 26 -22.08 -17.73 -38.25
C PRO A 26 -21.91 -19.13 -37.64
N SER A 27 -20.98 -19.26 -36.70
CA SER A 27 -21.14 -20.27 -35.65
C SER A 27 -22.15 -19.69 -34.65
N ARG A 28 -23.28 -20.37 -34.46
CA ARG A 28 -24.39 -19.98 -33.59
C ARG A 28 -23.93 -20.01 -32.12
N ALA A 29 -23.14 -19.03 -31.72
CA ALA A 29 -22.89 -18.70 -30.33
C ALA A 29 -24.11 -17.95 -29.80
N SER A 30 -24.77 -18.55 -28.81
CA SER A 30 -25.85 -17.93 -28.05
C SER A 30 -25.44 -16.52 -27.62
N SER A 31 -26.07 -15.49 -28.20
CA SER A 31 -25.85 -14.10 -27.83
C SER A 31 -26.42 -13.87 -26.43
N VAL A 32 -25.63 -14.13 -25.39
CA VAL A 32 -25.93 -13.63 -24.06
C VAL A 32 -25.85 -12.11 -24.17
N SER A 33 -27.01 -11.45 -24.19
CA SER A 33 -27.06 -9.99 -24.20
C SER A 33 -26.31 -9.51 -22.96
N ALA A 34 -25.20 -8.80 -23.15
CA ALA A 34 -24.51 -8.15 -22.06
C ALA A 34 -25.42 -7.05 -21.51
N THR A 35 -26.23 -7.39 -20.50
CA THR A 35 -27.11 -6.44 -19.84
C THR A 35 -26.22 -5.38 -19.17
N ARG A 36 -26.25 -4.15 -19.69
CA ARG A 36 -25.49 -3.03 -19.11
C ARG A 36 -25.93 -2.85 -17.66
N ARG A 37 -24.99 -3.02 -16.73
CA ARG A 37 -25.24 -2.74 -15.30
C ARG A 37 -25.60 -1.27 -15.15
N ARG A 38 -26.59 -0.96 -14.30
CA ARG A 38 -26.95 0.41 -13.97
C ARG A 38 -25.72 1.16 -13.43
N PRO A 39 -25.57 2.46 -13.72
CA PRO A 39 -24.53 3.26 -13.08
C PRO A 39 -24.73 3.23 -11.55
N LYS A 40 -23.61 3.18 -10.82
CA LYS A 40 -23.65 3.19 -9.35
C LYS A 40 -24.22 4.50 -8.84
N THR A 41 -25.04 4.43 -7.81
CA THR A 41 -25.54 5.64 -7.15
C THR A 41 -24.43 6.30 -6.32
N GLN A 42 -24.57 7.58 -6.00
CA GLN A 42 -23.59 8.28 -5.14
C GLN A 42 -23.46 7.61 -3.76
N LYS A 43 -24.57 7.06 -3.22
CA LYS A 43 -24.57 6.29 -1.98
C LYS A 43 -23.75 4.98 -2.11
N GLU A 44 -23.89 4.28 -3.23
CA GLU A 44 -23.11 3.06 -3.52
C GLU A 44 -21.61 3.39 -3.68
N LEU A 45 -21.28 4.49 -4.36
CA LEU A 45 -19.90 4.95 -4.50
C LEU A 45 -19.27 5.33 -3.15
N TYR A 46 -20.02 6.03 -2.31
CA TYR A 46 -19.57 6.39 -0.96
C TYR A 46 -19.32 5.16 -0.09
N ALA A 47 -20.26 4.21 -0.09
CA ALA A 47 -20.12 2.96 0.67
C ALA A 47 -18.90 2.15 0.19
N GLU A 48 -18.63 2.11 -1.12
CA GLU A 48 -17.45 1.46 -1.67
C GLU A 48 -16.16 2.18 -1.26
N ALA A 49 -16.14 3.52 -1.27
CA ALA A 49 -14.99 4.29 -0.83
C ALA A 49 -14.70 4.06 0.67
N GLU A 50 -15.72 4.02 1.50
CA GLU A 50 -15.60 3.73 2.94
C GLU A 50 -15.05 2.31 3.17
N ALA A 51 -15.57 1.31 2.43
CA ALA A 51 -15.08 -0.06 2.51
C ALA A 51 -13.60 -0.16 2.11
N ARG A 52 -13.19 0.54 1.04
CA ARG A 52 -11.79 0.61 0.62
C ARG A 52 -10.91 1.27 1.68
N ALA A 53 -11.37 2.37 2.27
CA ALA A 53 -10.63 3.06 3.33
C ALA A 53 -10.42 2.17 4.57
N LYS A 54 -11.45 1.43 5.00
CA LYS A 54 -11.35 0.45 6.09
C LYS A 54 -10.32 -0.64 5.78
N SER A 55 -10.42 -1.28 4.62
CA SER A 55 -9.46 -2.31 4.20
C SER A 55 -8.02 -1.76 4.11
N LEU A 56 -7.83 -0.54 3.62
CA LEU A 56 -6.51 0.08 3.58
C LEU A 56 -5.94 0.34 4.98
N LYS A 57 -6.78 0.82 5.91
CA LYS A 57 -6.40 1.03 7.30
C LYS A 57 -5.96 -0.29 7.97
N GLU A 58 -6.73 -1.36 7.77
CA GLU A 58 -6.40 -2.70 8.29
C GLU A 58 -5.06 -3.20 7.73
N LYS A 59 -4.84 -3.06 6.41
CA LYS A 59 -3.57 -3.42 5.77
C LYS A 59 -2.39 -2.62 6.32
N LEU A 60 -2.57 -1.34 6.57
CA LEU A 60 -1.54 -0.48 7.18
C LEU A 60 -1.20 -0.98 8.59
N LEU A 61 -2.22 -1.20 9.43
CA LEU A 61 -2.02 -1.69 10.80
C LEU A 61 -1.29 -3.03 10.82
N ALA A 62 -1.70 -3.98 9.97
CA ALA A 62 -1.02 -5.27 9.84
C ALA A 62 0.45 -5.13 9.43
N ARG A 63 0.76 -4.23 8.48
CA ARG A 63 2.15 -3.93 8.08
C ARG A 63 2.94 -3.29 9.23
N ARG A 64 2.33 -2.38 9.98
CA ARG A 64 2.99 -1.72 11.13
C ARG A 64 3.34 -2.73 12.22
N VAL A 65 2.43 -3.64 12.55
CA VAL A 65 2.67 -4.72 13.51
C VAL A 65 3.83 -5.60 13.04
N LYS A 66 3.79 -6.07 11.79
CA LYS A 66 4.88 -6.89 11.22
C LYS A 66 6.23 -6.18 11.23
N ASN A 67 6.26 -4.89 10.92
CA ASN A 67 7.49 -4.10 10.94
C ASN A 67 8.00 -3.89 12.38
N ARG A 68 7.10 -3.68 13.34
CA ARG A 68 7.45 -3.59 14.76
C ARG A 68 8.08 -4.89 15.24
N ASP A 69 7.44 -6.02 14.96
CA ASP A 69 7.92 -7.32 15.44
C ASP A 69 9.29 -7.65 14.84
N ARG A 70 9.50 -7.35 13.54
CA ARG A 70 10.83 -7.46 12.91
C ARG A 70 11.88 -6.58 13.57
N LEU A 71 11.54 -5.31 13.82
CA LEU A 71 12.46 -4.38 14.47
C LEU A 71 12.86 -4.87 15.87
N ILE A 72 11.91 -5.40 16.65
CA ILE A 72 12.19 -5.95 17.98
C ILE A 72 13.14 -7.15 17.86
N GLU A 73 12.88 -8.06 16.93
CA GLU A 73 13.75 -9.22 16.68
C GLU A 73 15.16 -8.83 16.22
N ASP A 74 15.28 -7.82 15.36
CA ASP A 74 16.57 -7.30 14.91
C ASP A 74 17.32 -6.69 16.12
N LEU A 75 16.64 -5.92 16.97
CA LEU A 75 17.21 -5.34 18.18
C LEU A 75 17.63 -6.39 19.21
N TYR A 76 16.87 -7.49 19.35
CA TYR A 76 17.28 -8.61 20.20
C TYR A 76 18.62 -9.19 19.75
N ARG A 77 18.81 -9.39 18.45
CA ARG A 77 20.07 -9.90 17.89
C ARG A 77 21.21 -8.91 18.05
N GLU A 78 20.95 -7.63 17.76
CA GLU A 78 21.98 -6.58 17.84
C GLU A 78 22.48 -6.37 19.28
N LEU A 79 21.60 -6.49 20.26
CA LEU A 79 21.92 -6.27 21.68
C LEU A 79 22.18 -7.56 22.46
N GLY A 80 22.12 -8.72 21.81
CA GLY A 80 22.41 -10.02 22.42
C GLY A 80 21.36 -10.52 23.42
N VAL A 81 20.12 -10.04 23.31
CA VAL A 81 18.97 -10.49 24.14
C VAL A 81 18.34 -11.71 23.46
N GLU A 82 19.07 -12.82 23.42
CA GLU A 82 18.59 -14.07 22.84
C GLU A 82 18.00 -14.99 23.91
N ALA A 83 16.95 -15.74 23.54
CA ALA A 83 16.45 -16.81 24.40
C ALA A 83 17.46 -17.96 24.39
N ILE A 84 18.12 -18.20 25.52
CA ILE A 84 18.91 -19.41 25.77
C ILE A 84 17.93 -20.52 26.19
N ASP A 85 18.24 -21.78 25.88
CA ASP A 85 17.42 -22.92 26.33
C ASP A 85 17.19 -22.86 27.85
N GLY A 86 15.94 -22.61 28.24
CA GLY A 86 15.52 -22.50 29.63
C GLY A 86 15.46 -21.08 30.21
N ASP A 87 15.71 -20.02 29.43
CA ASP A 87 15.71 -18.64 29.93
C ASP A 87 14.89 -17.62 29.11
N LEU A 88 14.24 -16.76 29.88
CA LEU A 88 13.43 -15.57 29.59
C LEU A 88 12.18 -15.80 28.73
N ASP A 89 11.03 -15.54 29.34
CA ASP A 89 9.79 -15.37 28.59
C ASP A 89 9.87 -14.07 27.74
N GLU A 90 8.96 -13.93 26.77
CA GLU A 90 8.93 -12.74 25.90
C GLU A 90 8.83 -11.42 26.68
N ALA A 91 8.18 -11.43 27.85
CA ALA A 91 8.01 -10.24 28.66
C ALA A 91 9.34 -9.82 29.30
N ASP A 92 10.11 -10.78 29.79
CA ASP A 92 11.42 -10.54 30.37
C ASP A 92 12.42 -10.07 29.32
N ARG A 93 12.44 -10.69 28.13
CA ARG A 93 13.27 -10.23 26.99
C ARG A 93 12.95 -8.78 26.61
N LEU A 94 11.67 -8.42 26.52
CA LEU A 94 11.26 -7.04 26.26
C LEU A 94 11.68 -6.07 27.38
N SER A 95 11.68 -6.52 28.63
CA SER A 95 12.10 -5.72 29.78
C SER A 95 13.59 -5.41 29.73
N GLU A 96 14.41 -6.43 29.44
CA GLU A 96 15.86 -6.29 29.26
C GLU A 96 16.19 -5.38 28.09
N LEU A 97 15.56 -5.60 26.93
CA LEU A 97 15.75 -4.76 25.75
C LEU A 97 15.44 -3.27 26.04
N ARG A 98 14.37 -2.98 26.78
CA ARG A 98 14.03 -1.60 27.19
C ARG A 98 15.09 -0.99 28.11
N SER A 99 15.68 -1.80 28.98
CA SER A 99 16.72 -1.34 29.91
C SER A 99 17.98 -0.97 29.15
N LEU A 100 18.45 -1.83 28.24
CA LEU A 100 19.61 -1.59 27.38
C LEU A 100 19.43 -0.35 26.48
N LEU A 101 18.26 -0.21 25.85
CA LEU A 101 17.94 0.98 25.05
C LEU A 101 17.88 2.26 25.90
N GLY A 102 17.36 2.16 27.13
CA GLY A 102 17.32 3.27 28.09
C GLY A 102 18.72 3.75 28.49
N GLU A 103 19.66 2.83 28.68
CA GLU A 103 21.07 3.16 28.98
C GLU A 103 21.78 3.80 27.79
N GLN A 104 21.59 3.26 26.58
CA GLN A 104 22.19 3.82 25.36
C GLN A 104 21.67 5.23 25.06
N LEU A 105 20.36 5.42 25.12
CA LEU A 105 19.72 6.72 24.83
C LEU A 105 19.87 7.72 25.98
N GLY A 106 20.01 7.25 27.22
CA GLY A 106 20.19 8.05 28.44
C GLY A 106 21.54 8.77 28.55
N SER A 107 22.56 8.38 27.77
CA SER A 107 23.82 9.13 27.69
C SER A 107 23.71 10.37 26.78
N GLY A 108 22.79 10.37 25.81
CA GLY A 108 22.53 11.50 24.90
C GLY A 108 21.30 12.36 25.23
N ALA A 109 20.37 11.87 26.06
CA ALA A 109 19.10 12.53 26.36
C ALA A 109 19.16 13.56 27.51
N ARG A 110 20.34 13.91 28.05
CA ARG A 110 20.48 15.00 29.05
C ARG A 110 20.37 16.42 28.48
N GLY A 111 20.22 16.57 27.16
CA GLY A 111 20.23 17.86 26.47
C GLY A 111 18.89 18.36 25.92
N LEU A 112 17.77 17.66 26.15
CA LEU A 112 16.46 18.07 25.64
C LEU A 112 15.42 18.04 26.77
N ARG A 113 15.58 18.96 27.72
CA ARG A 113 14.51 19.41 28.61
C ARG A 113 14.15 20.85 28.28
#